data_AF-A0A8T0WDC5-F1
#
_entry.id   AF-A0A8T0WDC5-F1
#
_cell.length_a   1.000
_cell.length_b   1.000
_cell.length_c   1.000
_cell.angle_alpha   90.00
_cell.angle_beta   90.00
_cell.angle_gamma   90.00
#
_symmetry.space_group_name_H-M   'P 1'
#
loop_
_entity.id
_entity.type
_entity.pdbx_description
1 polymer ?
#
loop_
_entity_poly.entity_id
_entity_poly.type
_entity_poly.pdbx_seq_one_letter_code
_entity_poly.pdbx_strand_id
1 'polypeptide(L)'
;MNPHDTVAAPVATRPAPPSSRPITSVPLQRAGKRAAQQAQPDQMPLLLTSSSSSLRALPPPLAAASPRACVRVAASASAPDGVGATASGFPSFIPRAVQRIRDGAAIRLAKRIERVPVQTSFSGSPILSSCVRPLKQQQDADPIVLLHGFDSSCLEWRYTYPLLEEAGLEAWAVDILGWGFSDLATRPPCDVASKREHLYQFWKSYIKRPMVLVGPSLGAAVAIDFSVNYPEAVSKLIFIGASVYSEGPKDMTRMPKFVSYAGVSRSKFHVKFI
;
A
#
# COMPACT_ATOMS: atom_id res chain seq x y z
N MET A 1 22.25 36.49 62.28
CA MET A 1 22.63 37.62 61.40
C MET A 1 22.47 37.16 59.96
N ASN A 2 21.56 37.79 59.24
CA ASN A 2 21.36 37.69 57.79
C ASN A 2 22.35 38.68 57.11
N PRO A 3 22.40 38.84 55.78
CA PRO A 3 22.53 37.89 54.66
C PRO A 3 23.55 38.42 53.60
N HIS A 4 23.51 37.85 52.39
CA HIS A 4 24.07 38.33 51.10
C HIS A 4 25.41 37.71 50.68
N ASP A 5 25.35 36.77 49.73
CA ASP A 5 26.04 36.93 48.44
C ASP A 5 25.45 35.92 47.43
N THR A 6 24.41 36.39 46.75
CA THR A 6 23.84 35.76 45.55
C THR A 6 24.65 36.25 44.36
N VAL A 7 25.43 35.36 43.75
CA VAL A 7 26.16 35.65 42.50
C VAL A 7 25.15 35.67 41.34
N ALA A 8 24.88 36.87 40.82
CA ALA A 8 24.09 37.10 39.62
C ALA A 8 24.95 36.90 38.36
N ALA A 9 24.54 35.99 37.48
CA ALA A 9 25.11 35.82 36.14
C ALA A 9 24.59 36.92 35.19
N PRO A 10 25.42 37.46 34.27
CA PRO A 10 25.01 38.54 33.38
C PRO A 10 24.01 38.07 32.31
N VAL A 11 22.90 38.79 32.24
CA VAL A 11 21.88 38.72 31.19
C VAL A 11 22.47 39.17 29.86
N ALA A 12 22.57 38.24 28.89
CA ALA A 12 22.93 38.54 27.51
C ALA A 12 21.77 39.30 26.83
N THR A 13 22.00 40.56 26.51
CA THR A 13 21.12 41.39 25.69
C THR A 13 21.12 40.90 24.24
N ARG A 14 19.95 40.48 23.76
CA ARG A 14 19.72 40.13 22.35
C ARG A 14 19.82 41.40 21.47
N PRO A 15 20.54 41.36 20.33
CA PRO A 15 20.49 42.46 19.36
C PRO A 15 19.14 42.49 18.63
N ALA A 16 18.64 43.70 18.38
CA ALA A 16 17.40 43.97 17.66
C ALA A 16 17.49 43.53 16.18
N PRO A 17 16.38 43.08 15.56
CA PRO A 17 16.36 42.71 14.15
C PRO A 17 16.44 43.94 13.23
N PRO A 18 17.15 43.87 12.09
CA PRO A 18 17.25 44.97 11.14
C PRO A 18 15.92 45.23 10.42
N SER A 19 15.66 46.52 10.16
CA SER A 19 14.46 47.05 9.54
C SER A 19 14.26 46.58 8.10
N SER A 20 13.00 46.24 7.78
CA SER A 20 12.51 45.85 6.47
C SER A 20 12.62 47.00 5.46
N ARG A 21 13.41 46.81 4.39
CA ARG A 21 13.37 47.65 3.19
C ARG A 21 12.28 47.15 2.23
N PRO A 22 11.55 48.05 1.54
CA PRO A 22 10.48 47.67 0.63
C PRO A 22 11.04 47.04 -0.66
N ILE A 23 10.48 45.89 -1.02
CA ILE A 23 10.73 45.20 -2.29
C ILE A 23 9.92 45.90 -3.37
N THR A 24 10.61 46.45 -4.37
CA THR A 24 10.03 46.99 -5.60
C THR A 24 9.55 45.84 -6.49
N SER A 25 8.28 45.90 -6.90
CA SER A 25 7.63 44.97 -7.82
C SER A 25 8.10 45.20 -9.26
N VAL A 26 8.69 44.18 -9.89
CA VAL A 26 8.96 44.14 -11.33
C VAL A 26 7.79 43.39 -12.02
N PRO A 27 7.18 43.94 -13.09
CA PRO A 27 6.04 43.31 -13.74
C PRO A 27 6.44 42.14 -14.67
N LEU A 28 5.66 41.07 -14.59
CA LEU A 28 5.74 39.85 -15.39
C LEU A 28 5.31 40.14 -16.84
N GLN A 29 6.23 40.03 -17.80
CA GLN A 29 5.92 40.12 -19.22
C GLN A 29 5.18 38.86 -19.71
N ARG A 30 4.03 39.09 -20.34
CA ARG A 30 3.17 38.12 -21.04
C ARG A 30 3.89 37.59 -22.29
N ALA A 31 4.19 36.29 -22.32
CA ALA A 31 4.59 35.60 -23.54
C ALA A 31 3.35 35.09 -24.30
N GLY A 32 3.40 35.26 -25.62
CA GLY A 32 2.26 35.21 -26.54
C GLY A 32 1.66 33.82 -26.77
N LYS A 33 0.34 33.83 -27.00
CA LYS A 33 -0.42 32.74 -27.60
C LYS A 33 0.03 32.55 -29.05
N ARG A 34 0.50 31.36 -29.41
CA ARG A 34 0.51 30.89 -30.81
C ARG A 34 -0.73 30.03 -31.03
N ALA A 35 -1.51 30.44 -32.03
CA ALA A 35 -2.64 29.72 -32.57
C ALA A 35 -2.15 28.45 -33.29
N ALA A 36 -2.80 27.32 -33.03
CA ALA A 36 -2.71 26.13 -33.86
C ALA A 36 -4.01 26.02 -34.65
N GLN A 37 -3.85 25.94 -35.97
CA GLN A 37 -4.88 25.83 -36.98
C GLN A 37 -5.79 24.63 -36.75
N GLN A 38 -7.07 24.87 -37.00
CA GLN A 38 -8.15 23.89 -37.10
C GLN A 38 -8.17 23.38 -38.55
N ALA A 39 -8.04 22.07 -38.75
CA ALA A 39 -8.22 21.41 -40.04
C ALA A 39 -9.30 20.32 -39.90
N GLN A 40 -10.27 20.36 -40.80
CA GLN A 40 -11.42 19.46 -40.92
C GLN A 40 -11.04 18.10 -41.56
N PRO A 41 -11.92 17.08 -41.45
CA PRO A 41 -11.64 15.71 -41.87
C PRO A 41 -12.06 15.49 -43.33
N ASP A 42 -11.23 14.83 -44.13
CA ASP A 42 -11.63 14.32 -45.45
C ASP A 42 -11.13 12.88 -45.69
N GLN A 43 -12.13 12.02 -45.85
CA GLN A 43 -12.28 10.84 -46.71
C GLN A 43 -11.09 9.92 -47.05
N MET A 44 -11.35 8.63 -46.79
CA MET A 44 -10.67 7.44 -47.35
C MET A 44 -10.73 7.40 -48.88
N PRO A 45 -9.75 6.71 -49.50
CA PRO A 45 -10.13 5.68 -50.46
C PRO A 45 -9.43 4.34 -50.22
N LEU A 46 -10.23 3.29 -50.42
CA LEU A 46 -9.86 1.90 -50.58
C LEU A 46 -8.85 1.70 -51.71
N LEU A 47 -7.81 0.88 -51.48
CA LEU A 47 -7.09 0.19 -52.53
C LEU A 47 -6.63 -1.19 -52.04
N LEU A 48 -7.25 -2.22 -52.64
CA LEU A 48 -6.83 -3.62 -52.60
C LEU A 48 -5.43 -3.77 -53.17
N THR A 49 -4.54 -4.50 -52.50
CA THR A 49 -3.68 -5.48 -53.18
C THR A 49 -3.44 -6.69 -52.27
N SER A 50 -3.61 -7.85 -52.87
CA SER A 50 -3.37 -9.19 -52.34
C SER A 50 -1.87 -9.52 -52.32
N SER A 51 -1.40 -10.21 -51.28
CA SER A 51 -0.20 -11.05 -51.40
C SER A 51 -0.28 -12.23 -50.43
N SER A 52 -0.32 -13.42 -51.04
CA SER A 52 -0.31 -14.74 -50.45
C SER A 52 1.09 -15.11 -49.94
N SER A 53 1.18 -15.70 -48.75
CA SER A 53 2.35 -16.48 -48.33
C SER A 53 1.88 -17.79 -47.70
N SER A 54 2.26 -18.86 -48.38
CA SER A 54 1.88 -20.25 -48.16
C SER A 54 2.36 -20.80 -46.82
N LEU A 55 1.46 -21.50 -46.13
CA LEU A 55 1.75 -22.41 -45.03
C LEU A 55 2.57 -23.61 -45.53
N ARG A 56 3.72 -23.85 -44.92
CA ARG A 56 4.52 -25.08 -45.10
C ARG A 56 4.53 -25.82 -43.76
N ALA A 57 3.95 -27.02 -43.74
CA ALA A 57 3.92 -27.92 -42.59
C ALA A 57 5.00 -29.02 -42.71
N LEU A 58 5.44 -29.55 -41.55
CA LEU A 58 6.08 -30.86 -41.22
C LEU A 58 7.30 -30.70 -40.29
N PRO A 59 7.75 -31.72 -39.52
CA PRO A 59 7.11 -32.96 -39.02
C PRO A 59 7.24 -33.11 -37.46
N PRO A 60 6.70 -34.17 -36.81
CA PRO A 60 6.82 -34.34 -35.35
C PRO A 60 8.10 -35.13 -34.96
N PRO A 61 8.65 -34.96 -33.74
CA PRO A 61 9.64 -35.89 -33.23
C PRO A 61 9.10 -36.82 -32.12
N LEU A 62 9.64 -38.03 -32.22
CA LEU A 62 9.60 -39.26 -31.43
C LEU A 62 9.38 -39.16 -29.90
N ALA A 63 8.68 -40.17 -29.39
CA ALA A 63 8.65 -40.59 -27.99
C ALA A 63 9.92 -41.37 -27.59
N ALA A 64 10.45 -41.11 -26.38
CA ALA A 64 11.32 -42.05 -25.66
C ALA A 64 11.35 -41.78 -24.13
N ALA A 65 11.10 -42.86 -23.38
CA ALA A 65 11.69 -43.32 -22.11
C ALA A 65 11.57 -42.53 -20.78
N SER A 66 11.11 -43.29 -19.77
CA SER A 66 11.03 -43.09 -18.30
C SER A 66 12.40 -43.31 -17.61
N PRO A 67 12.55 -43.42 -16.26
CA PRO A 67 12.06 -42.63 -15.11
C PRO A 67 13.24 -41.93 -14.39
N ARG A 68 13.00 -40.92 -13.54
CA ARG A 68 14.03 -40.45 -12.58
C ARG A 68 13.52 -40.37 -11.15
N ALA A 69 14.32 -40.96 -10.28
CA ALA A 69 14.15 -41.17 -8.86
C ALA A 69 13.84 -39.88 -8.08
N CYS A 70 12.88 -39.97 -7.17
CA CYS A 70 12.59 -38.93 -6.19
C CYS A 70 13.59 -39.07 -5.03
N VAL A 71 14.58 -38.19 -4.97
CA VAL A 71 15.46 -38.04 -3.80
C VAL A 71 14.70 -37.23 -2.76
N ARG A 72 14.30 -37.87 -1.66
CA ARG A 72 13.78 -37.19 -0.46
C ARG A 72 14.93 -36.51 0.26
N VAL A 73 14.98 -35.18 0.21
CA VAL A 73 15.79 -34.38 1.14
C VAL A 73 14.89 -34.01 2.31
N ALA A 74 15.19 -34.55 3.50
CA ALA A 74 14.57 -34.13 4.74
C ALA A 74 15.09 -32.73 5.11
N ALA A 75 14.22 -31.72 5.02
CA ALA A 75 14.49 -30.41 5.57
C ALA A 75 14.02 -30.37 7.03
N SER A 76 14.98 -30.42 7.96
CA SER A 76 14.78 -30.04 9.35
C SER A 76 14.56 -28.53 9.41
N ALA A 77 13.31 -28.10 9.57
CA ALA A 77 12.98 -26.70 9.84
C ALA A 77 12.87 -26.51 11.37
N SER A 78 13.85 -25.83 11.95
CA SER A 78 13.73 -25.22 13.28
C SER A 78 12.83 -23.99 13.15
N ALA A 79 11.64 -24.04 13.75
CA ALA A 79 10.71 -22.92 13.82
C ALA A 79 11.27 -21.80 14.73
N PRO A 80 11.06 -20.51 14.40
CA PRO A 80 11.32 -19.44 15.34
C PRO A 80 10.21 -19.35 16.40
N ASP A 81 10.57 -18.89 17.58
CA ASP A 81 9.81 -18.95 18.82
C ASP A 81 8.36 -18.46 18.71
N GLY A 82 7.44 -19.34 19.11
CA GLY A 82 6.00 -19.20 18.92
C GLY A 82 5.36 -18.12 19.79
N VAL A 83 4.70 -17.17 19.13
CA VAL A 83 3.65 -16.34 19.74
C VAL A 83 2.48 -17.27 20.07
N GLY A 84 2.18 -17.44 21.36
CA GLY A 84 1.23 -18.44 21.86
C GLY A 84 -0.11 -18.43 21.12
N ALA A 85 -0.37 -19.50 20.36
CA ALA A 85 -1.67 -19.74 19.74
C ALA A 85 -2.69 -20.18 20.81
N THR A 86 -3.91 -19.69 20.70
CA THR A 86 -5.05 -20.12 21.52
C THR A 86 -5.45 -21.56 21.18
N ALA A 87 -6.25 -22.21 22.03
CA ALA A 87 -6.76 -23.57 21.80
C ALA A 87 -7.52 -23.74 20.46
N SER A 88 -8.04 -22.65 19.88
CA SER A 88 -8.69 -22.63 18.56
C SER A 88 -7.72 -22.39 17.38
N GLY A 89 -6.43 -22.24 17.65
CA GLY A 89 -5.36 -22.04 16.68
C GLY A 89 -5.19 -20.60 16.20
N PHE A 90 -5.90 -19.63 16.79
CA PHE A 90 -5.69 -18.20 16.50
C PHE A 90 -4.59 -17.61 17.39
N PRO A 91 -3.82 -16.63 16.91
CA PRO A 91 -2.90 -15.87 17.76
C PRO A 91 -3.59 -15.25 18.97
N SER A 92 -2.93 -15.22 20.13
CA SER A 92 -3.50 -14.73 21.39
C SER A 92 -3.99 -13.28 21.37
N PHE A 93 -3.40 -12.44 20.52
CA PHE A 93 -3.77 -11.02 20.37
C PHE A 93 -5.02 -10.81 19.50
N ILE A 94 -5.47 -11.82 18.75
CA ILE A 94 -6.68 -11.71 17.93
C ILE A 94 -7.91 -11.73 18.84
N PRO A 95 -8.86 -10.78 18.69
CA PRO A 95 -10.06 -10.75 19.52
C PRO A 95 -10.88 -12.04 19.44
N ARG A 96 -11.45 -12.47 20.57
CA ARG A 96 -12.32 -13.66 20.63
C ARG A 96 -13.50 -13.61 19.65
N ALA A 97 -13.91 -12.41 19.23
CA ALA A 97 -14.91 -12.22 18.19
C ALA A 97 -14.61 -12.97 16.89
N VAL A 98 -13.33 -13.27 16.59
CA VAL A 98 -12.90 -14.07 15.43
C VAL A 98 -13.54 -15.47 15.41
N GLN A 99 -13.89 -16.02 16.58
CA GLN A 99 -14.51 -17.35 16.69
C GLN A 99 -15.93 -17.39 16.12
N ARG A 100 -16.55 -16.22 15.90
CA ARG A 100 -17.88 -16.10 15.27
C ARG A 100 -17.81 -16.08 13.74
N ILE A 101 -16.62 -15.90 13.17
CA ILE A 101 -16.43 -15.92 11.73
C ILE A 101 -16.78 -17.32 11.20
N ARG A 102 -17.55 -17.37 10.11
CA ARG A 102 -17.93 -18.61 9.42
C ARG A 102 -17.20 -18.80 8.09
N ASP A 103 -16.61 -17.74 7.55
CA ASP A 103 -15.82 -17.81 6.33
C ASP A 103 -14.51 -18.56 6.58
N GLY A 104 -14.35 -19.71 5.91
CA GLY A 104 -13.16 -20.54 6.01
C GLY A 104 -11.90 -19.84 5.52
N ALA A 105 -11.99 -18.96 4.51
CA ALA A 105 -10.84 -18.20 4.02
C ALA A 105 -10.37 -17.18 5.07
N ALA A 106 -11.30 -16.42 5.66
CA ALA A 106 -11.02 -15.53 6.77
C ALA A 106 -10.38 -16.25 7.96
N ILE A 107 -10.93 -17.41 8.35
CA ILE A 107 -10.38 -18.22 9.45
C ILE A 107 -8.94 -18.65 9.15
N ARG A 108 -8.67 -19.18 7.95
CA ARG A 108 -7.32 -19.62 7.56
C ARG A 108 -6.33 -18.47 7.58
N LEU A 109 -6.70 -17.32 7.03
CA LEU A 109 -5.81 -16.16 7.00
C LEU A 109 -5.60 -15.57 8.41
N ALA A 110 -6.66 -15.47 9.22
CA ALA A 110 -6.60 -14.96 10.60
C ALA A 110 -5.64 -15.77 11.49
N LYS A 111 -5.57 -17.09 11.29
CA LYS A 111 -4.63 -17.96 12.01
C LYS A 111 -3.16 -17.68 11.68
N ARG A 112 -2.89 -17.04 10.54
CA ARG A 112 -1.54 -16.70 10.06
C ARG A 112 -1.13 -15.26 10.36
N ILE A 113 -2.02 -14.46 10.94
CA ILE A 113 -1.66 -13.09 11.32
C ILE A 113 -0.64 -13.18 12.44
N GLU A 114 0.47 -12.48 12.28
CA GLU A 114 1.47 -12.27 13.32
C GLU A 114 1.63 -10.79 13.57
N ARG A 115 2.23 -10.43 14.71
CA ARG A 115 2.68 -9.07 14.99
C ARG A 115 4.19 -9.02 14.95
N VAL A 116 4.74 -8.12 14.16
CA VAL A 116 6.17 -7.90 14.02
C VAL A 116 6.54 -6.51 14.56
N PRO A 117 7.66 -6.36 15.28
CA PRO A 117 8.05 -5.06 15.82
C PRO A 117 8.49 -4.10 14.70
N VAL A 118 7.94 -2.89 14.67
CA VAL A 118 8.34 -1.82 13.76
C VAL A 118 8.78 -0.63 14.60
N GLN A 119 10.07 -0.33 14.57
CA GLN A 119 10.63 0.83 15.25
C GLN A 119 10.41 2.08 14.40
N THR A 120 9.76 3.11 14.96
CA THR A 120 9.58 4.43 14.32
C THR A 120 10.30 5.51 15.12
N SER A 121 10.52 6.68 14.52
CA SER A 121 11.17 7.81 15.21
C SER A 121 10.25 8.50 16.21
N PHE A 122 8.93 8.44 15.97
CA PHE A 122 7.91 9.06 16.83
C PHE A 122 7.46 8.20 18.02
N SER A 123 7.95 6.96 18.14
CA SER A 123 7.61 6.06 19.24
C SER A 123 8.87 5.64 20.00
N GLY A 124 8.85 5.79 21.34
CA GLY A 124 9.95 5.33 22.20
C GLY A 124 10.08 3.81 22.30
N SER A 125 9.09 3.05 21.82
CA SER A 125 9.12 1.58 21.74
C SER A 125 8.63 1.10 20.37
N PRO A 126 9.03 -0.11 19.92
CA PRO A 126 8.53 -0.68 18.68
C PRO A 126 7.02 -0.88 18.72
N ILE A 127 6.34 -0.51 17.62
CA ILE A 127 4.93 -0.81 17.42
C ILE A 127 4.82 -2.27 16.95
N LEU A 128 4.00 -3.07 17.62
CA LEU A 128 3.78 -4.47 17.23
C LEU A 128 2.73 -4.53 16.10
N SER A 129 3.22 -4.45 14.87
CA SER A 129 2.40 -4.26 13.68
C SER A 129 1.99 -5.59 13.08
N SER A 130 0.69 -5.75 12.83
CA SER A 130 0.15 -7.01 12.33
C SER A 130 0.33 -7.16 10.84
N CYS A 131 0.71 -8.37 10.42
CA CYS A 131 0.81 -8.74 9.03
C CYS A 131 0.61 -10.25 8.84
N VAL A 132 0.43 -10.66 7.59
CA VAL A 132 0.58 -12.05 7.16
C VAL A 132 1.85 -12.14 6.33
N ARG A 133 2.78 -12.98 6.77
CA ARG A 133 4.04 -13.25 6.09
C ARG A 133 3.89 -14.31 4.99
N PRO A 134 4.66 -14.17 3.89
CA PRO A 134 4.71 -15.18 2.84
C PRO A 134 5.24 -16.51 3.38
N LEU A 135 4.69 -17.64 2.91
CA LEU A 135 5.24 -18.96 3.25
C LEU A 135 6.63 -19.21 2.65
N LYS A 136 6.93 -18.57 1.52
CA LYS A 136 8.21 -18.68 0.82
C LYS A 136 8.68 -17.29 0.42
N GLN A 137 9.90 -16.96 0.80
CA GLN A 137 10.58 -15.75 0.32
C GLN A 137 11.31 -16.08 -0.98
N GLN A 138 11.18 -15.21 -1.98
CA GLN A 138 11.80 -15.38 -3.29
C GLN A 138 12.68 -14.17 -3.58
N GLN A 139 13.97 -14.38 -3.83
CA GLN A 139 14.86 -13.24 -4.11
C GLN A 139 14.76 -12.72 -5.55
N ASP A 140 14.24 -13.53 -6.47
CA ASP A 140 14.29 -13.26 -7.92
C ASP A 140 13.10 -12.43 -8.45
N ALA A 141 12.11 -12.12 -7.61
CA ALA A 141 10.94 -11.34 -7.98
C ALA A 141 10.54 -10.37 -6.87
N ASP A 142 10.08 -9.18 -7.23
CA ASP A 142 9.59 -8.18 -6.26
C ASP A 142 8.38 -8.73 -5.48
N PRO A 143 8.36 -8.61 -4.15
CA PRO A 143 7.24 -9.07 -3.36
C PRO A 143 6.03 -8.17 -3.55
N ILE A 144 4.85 -8.75 -3.39
CA ILE A 144 3.57 -8.04 -3.43
C ILE A 144 3.19 -7.67 -2.01
N VAL A 145 2.96 -6.39 -1.76
CA VAL A 145 2.50 -5.88 -0.46
C VAL A 145 1.09 -5.34 -0.60
N LEU A 146 0.19 -5.97 0.14
CA LEU A 146 -1.23 -5.70 0.14
C LEU A 146 -1.60 -4.80 1.33
N LEU A 147 -2.12 -3.61 1.04
CA LEU A 147 -2.60 -2.62 2.00
C LEU A 147 -4.13 -2.58 1.98
N HIS A 148 -4.77 -2.70 3.13
CA HIS A 148 -6.23 -2.74 3.24
C HIS A 148 -6.90 -1.36 3.12
N GLY A 149 -8.24 -1.33 2.96
CA GLY A 149 -9.06 -0.12 2.92
C GLY A 149 -9.35 0.48 4.31
N PHE A 150 -10.15 1.55 4.36
CA PHE A 150 -10.57 2.16 5.62
C PHE A 150 -11.42 1.18 6.46
N ASP A 151 -11.27 1.19 7.78
CA ASP A 151 -12.02 0.33 8.73
C ASP A 151 -11.89 -1.18 8.46
N SER A 152 -10.68 -1.59 8.07
CA SER A 152 -10.38 -2.96 7.65
C SER A 152 -9.06 -3.47 8.27
N SER A 153 -8.60 -4.62 7.78
CA SER A 153 -7.34 -5.25 8.15
C SER A 153 -6.80 -6.11 6.99
N CYS A 154 -5.67 -6.76 7.18
CA CYS A 154 -5.08 -7.76 6.30
C CYS A 154 -6.06 -8.89 5.93
N LEU A 155 -7.13 -9.11 6.72
CA LEU A 155 -8.22 -10.03 6.37
C LEU A 155 -9.06 -9.63 5.16
N GLU A 156 -8.97 -8.38 4.70
CA GLU A 156 -9.56 -7.96 3.42
C GLU A 156 -9.05 -8.83 2.27
N TRP A 157 -7.81 -9.31 2.40
CA TRP A 157 -7.13 -10.10 1.38
C TRP A 157 -7.33 -11.61 1.51
N ARG A 158 -8.23 -12.10 2.36
CA ARG A 158 -8.44 -13.55 2.61
C ARG A 158 -8.69 -14.41 1.39
N TYR A 159 -9.23 -13.85 0.31
CA TYR A 159 -9.43 -14.56 -0.96
C TYR A 159 -8.29 -14.34 -1.95
N THR A 160 -7.68 -13.17 -1.97
CA THR A 160 -6.60 -12.84 -2.92
C THR A 160 -5.25 -13.38 -2.47
N TYR A 161 -4.93 -13.25 -1.19
CA TYR A 161 -3.68 -13.70 -0.60
C TYR A 161 -3.35 -15.17 -0.90
N PRO A 162 -4.25 -16.15 -0.66
CA PRO A 162 -3.94 -17.55 -0.98
C PRO A 162 -3.73 -17.77 -2.48
N LEU A 163 -4.44 -17.06 -3.36
CA LEU A 163 -4.25 -17.18 -4.81
C LEU A 163 -2.87 -16.68 -5.27
N LEU A 164 -2.35 -15.62 -4.64
CA LEU A 164 -1.00 -15.13 -4.91
C LEU A 164 0.05 -16.16 -4.48
N GLU A 165 -0.13 -16.77 -3.29
CA GLU A 165 0.78 -17.81 -2.82
C GLU A 165 0.70 -19.09 -3.66
N GLU A 166 -0.49 -19.51 -4.08
CA GLU A 166 -0.71 -20.65 -4.98
C GLU A 166 -0.05 -20.42 -6.35
N ALA A 167 -0.05 -19.17 -6.83
CA ALA A 167 0.68 -18.75 -8.02
C ALA A 167 2.21 -18.67 -7.80
N GLY A 168 2.68 -18.96 -6.59
CA GLY A 168 4.10 -18.94 -6.23
C GLY A 168 4.68 -17.53 -6.03
N LEU A 169 3.84 -16.53 -5.79
CA LEU A 169 4.28 -15.15 -5.56
C LEU A 169 4.55 -14.91 -4.07
N GLU A 170 5.63 -14.16 -3.77
CA GLU A 170 5.87 -13.67 -2.41
C GLU A 170 4.88 -12.55 -2.07
N ALA A 171 3.90 -12.83 -1.21
CA ALA A 171 2.88 -11.86 -0.82
C ALA A 171 2.92 -11.55 0.68
N TRP A 172 2.80 -10.26 1.00
CA TRP A 172 2.64 -9.73 2.36
C TRP A 172 1.28 -9.02 2.45
N ALA A 173 0.52 -9.28 3.50
CA ALA A 173 -0.66 -8.47 3.82
C ALA A 173 -0.37 -7.69 5.11
N VAL A 174 -0.40 -6.37 5.07
CA VAL A 174 0.07 -5.51 6.16
C VAL A 174 -1.06 -4.63 6.66
N ASP A 175 -1.23 -4.56 7.98
CA ASP A 175 -2.15 -3.60 8.59
C ASP A 175 -1.53 -2.20 8.59
N ILE A 176 -2.29 -1.24 8.08
CA ILE A 176 -1.92 0.17 8.04
C ILE A 176 -1.93 0.70 9.48
N LEU A 177 -0.92 1.48 9.85
CA LEU A 177 -0.82 2.08 11.19
C LEU A 177 -2.14 2.75 11.62
N GLY A 178 -2.65 2.34 12.77
CA GLY A 178 -3.92 2.79 13.33
C GLY A 178 -5.12 1.90 13.03
N TRP A 179 -4.93 0.81 12.27
CA TRP A 179 -5.99 -0.11 11.87
C TRP A 179 -5.62 -1.57 12.09
N GLY A 180 -6.60 -2.44 11.84
CA GLY A 180 -6.47 -3.88 11.90
C GLY A 180 -6.09 -4.41 13.28
N PHE A 181 -5.17 -5.38 13.29
CA PHE A 181 -4.78 -6.10 14.50
C PHE A 181 -3.47 -5.62 15.10
N SER A 182 -2.97 -4.44 14.71
CA SER A 182 -1.71 -3.91 15.25
C SER A 182 -1.89 -3.52 16.71
N ASP A 183 -0.81 -3.52 17.49
CA ASP A 183 -0.88 -3.05 18.87
C ASP A 183 -0.95 -1.53 18.91
N LEU A 184 -2.11 -1.01 19.32
CA LEU A 184 -2.39 0.41 19.45
C LEU A 184 -2.48 0.85 20.92
N ALA A 185 -2.01 0.04 21.88
CA ALA A 185 -2.07 0.35 23.31
C ALA A 185 -1.38 1.69 23.64
N THR A 186 -0.29 2.01 22.94
CA THR A 186 0.47 3.26 23.09
C THR A 186 -0.18 4.44 22.36
N ARG A 187 -1.28 4.23 21.63
CA ARG A 187 -1.99 5.24 20.81
C ARG A 187 -1.03 6.08 19.96
N PRO A 188 -0.24 5.43 19.08
CA PRO A 188 0.72 6.14 18.26
C PRO A 188 0.03 7.19 17.38
N PRO A 189 0.74 8.27 16.99
CA PRO A 189 0.27 9.18 15.96
C PRO A 189 -0.11 8.39 14.70
N CYS A 190 -1.26 8.73 14.13
CA CYS A 190 -1.86 8.02 13.01
C CYS A 190 -2.18 8.97 11.85
N ASP A 191 -1.52 10.12 11.75
CA ASP A 191 -1.62 11.00 10.59
C ASP A 191 -0.88 10.39 9.37
N VAL A 192 -0.95 11.10 8.24
CA VAL A 192 -0.37 10.67 6.97
C VAL A 192 1.15 10.46 7.08
N ALA A 193 1.87 11.37 7.75
CA ALA A 193 3.32 11.27 7.87
C ALA A 193 3.72 10.07 8.72
N SER A 194 3.02 9.83 9.84
CA SER A 194 3.28 8.65 10.68
C SER A 194 2.96 7.32 9.99
N LYS A 195 1.87 7.26 9.20
CA LYS A 195 1.55 6.08 8.38
C LYS A 195 2.65 5.79 7.36
N ARG A 196 3.11 6.83 6.65
CA ARG A 196 4.19 6.73 5.67
C ARG A 196 5.50 6.25 6.31
N GLU A 197 5.92 6.89 7.39
CA GLU A 197 7.16 6.51 8.09
C GLU A 197 7.07 5.07 8.61
N HIS A 198 5.94 4.70 9.21
CA HIS A 198 5.76 3.34 9.70
C HIS A 198 5.86 2.30 8.58
N LEU A 199 5.23 2.53 7.43
CA LEU A 199 5.37 1.66 6.26
C LEU A 199 6.82 1.61 5.75
N TYR A 200 7.55 2.72 5.82
CA TYR A 200 8.96 2.77 5.45
C TYR A 200 9.83 1.93 6.37
N GLN A 201 9.60 2.03 7.69
CA GLN A 201 10.35 1.24 8.68
C GLN A 201 10.00 -0.25 8.58
N PHE A 202 8.75 -0.59 8.28
CA PHE A 202 8.35 -1.96 7.96
C PHE A 202 9.12 -2.48 6.74
N TRP A 203 9.11 -1.72 5.65
CA TRP A 203 9.84 -2.07 4.42
C TRP A 203 11.33 -2.26 4.70
N LYS A 204 11.97 -1.30 5.37
CA LYS A 204 13.41 -1.34 5.70
C LYS A 204 13.78 -2.51 6.63
N SER A 205 12.86 -2.96 7.48
CA SER A 205 13.12 -4.04 8.44
C SER A 205 12.87 -5.43 7.86
N TYR A 206 11.85 -5.58 7.00
CA TYR A 206 11.34 -6.89 6.59
C TYR A 206 11.42 -7.18 5.10
N ILE A 207 11.25 -6.16 4.25
CA ILE A 207 11.15 -6.34 2.80
C ILE A 207 12.50 -6.07 2.13
N LYS A 208 13.13 -4.94 2.45
CA LYS A 208 14.52 -4.57 2.08
C LYS A 208 14.84 -4.55 0.58
N ARG A 209 13.81 -4.48 -0.27
CA ARG A 209 13.95 -4.45 -1.74
C ARG A 209 12.68 -3.84 -2.37
N PRO A 210 12.75 -3.37 -3.62
CA PRO A 210 11.57 -2.83 -4.31
C PRO A 210 10.39 -3.80 -4.24
N MET A 211 9.19 -3.27 -4.00
CA MET A 211 7.96 -4.06 -3.87
C MET A 211 6.86 -3.56 -4.80
N VAL A 212 5.93 -4.45 -5.14
CA VAL A 212 4.66 -4.08 -5.77
C VAL A 212 3.66 -3.71 -4.67
N LEU A 213 3.24 -2.45 -4.61
CA LEU A 213 2.22 -2.03 -3.64
C LEU A 213 0.83 -2.13 -4.25
N VAL A 214 -0.07 -2.79 -3.52
CA VAL A 214 -1.47 -3.00 -3.91
C VAL A 214 -2.38 -2.46 -2.82
N GLY A 215 -3.40 -1.69 -3.19
CA GLY A 215 -4.39 -1.25 -2.20
C GLY A 215 -5.67 -0.67 -2.80
N PRO A 216 -6.82 -0.83 -2.11
CA PRO A 216 -8.04 -0.09 -2.39
C PRO A 216 -8.16 1.15 -1.51
N SER A 217 -8.90 2.16 -1.97
CA SER A 217 -9.31 3.33 -1.15
C SER A 217 -8.17 3.93 -0.29
N LEU A 218 -8.23 3.79 1.05
CA LEU A 218 -7.17 4.22 1.98
C LEU A 218 -5.81 3.59 1.64
N GLY A 219 -5.76 2.30 1.34
CA GLY A 219 -4.54 1.60 0.93
C GLY A 219 -3.94 2.17 -0.35
N ALA A 220 -4.76 2.60 -1.31
CA ALA A 220 -4.29 3.30 -2.50
C ALA A 220 -3.71 4.68 -2.17
N ALA A 221 -4.38 5.46 -1.30
CA ALA A 221 -3.89 6.76 -0.87
C ALA A 221 -2.53 6.66 -0.14
N VAL A 222 -2.39 5.67 0.75
CA VAL A 222 -1.12 5.38 1.43
C VAL A 222 -0.05 4.92 0.43
N ALA A 223 -0.39 4.06 -0.53
CA ALA A 223 0.57 3.60 -1.54
C ALA A 223 1.07 4.74 -2.44
N ILE A 224 0.19 5.66 -2.84
CA ILE A 224 0.56 6.85 -3.63
C ILE A 224 1.51 7.74 -2.82
N ASP A 225 1.11 8.14 -1.61
CA ASP A 225 1.94 8.97 -0.73
C ASP A 225 3.31 8.33 -0.48
N PHE A 226 3.33 7.02 -0.22
CA PHE A 226 4.56 6.27 -0.02
C PHE A 226 5.47 6.27 -1.25
N SER A 227 4.92 5.99 -2.44
CA SER A 227 5.68 5.92 -3.69
C SER A 227 6.33 7.24 -4.11
N VAL A 228 5.69 8.36 -3.79
CA VAL A 228 6.23 9.70 -4.08
C VAL A 228 7.41 10.02 -3.17
N ASN A 229 7.38 9.56 -1.90
CA ASN A 229 8.40 9.87 -0.91
C ASN A 229 9.55 8.85 -0.86
N TYR A 230 9.29 7.60 -1.26
CA TYR A 230 10.26 6.49 -1.26
C TYR A 230 10.19 5.69 -2.58
N PRO A 231 10.49 6.32 -3.73
CA PRO A 231 10.40 5.65 -5.03
C PRO A 231 11.34 4.45 -5.14
N GLU A 232 12.44 4.41 -4.38
CA GLU A 232 13.36 3.28 -4.32
C GLU A 232 12.75 2.00 -3.72
N ALA A 233 11.70 2.15 -2.92
CA ALA A 233 11.02 1.04 -2.26
C ALA A 233 9.90 0.44 -3.12
N VAL A 234 9.50 1.09 -4.23
CA VAL A 234 8.30 0.72 -4.99
C VAL A 234 8.64 0.47 -6.45
N SER A 235 8.45 -0.77 -6.91
CA SER A 235 8.65 -1.10 -8.32
C SER A 235 7.38 -0.90 -9.16
N LYS A 236 6.21 -1.17 -8.59
CA LYS A 236 4.91 -1.04 -9.26
C LYS A 236 3.79 -0.67 -8.27
N LEU A 237 2.75 -0.03 -8.79
CA LEU A 237 1.53 0.33 -8.07
C LEU A 237 0.31 -0.33 -8.73
N ILE A 238 -0.54 -0.96 -7.91
CA ILE A 238 -1.81 -1.55 -8.36
C ILE A 238 -2.93 -1.01 -7.47
N PHE A 239 -3.93 -0.38 -8.08
CA PHE A 239 -5.06 0.20 -7.36
C PHE A 239 -6.36 -0.53 -7.66
N ILE A 240 -7.13 -0.85 -6.62
CA ILE A 240 -8.43 -1.52 -6.75
C ILE A 240 -9.51 -0.56 -6.28
N GLY A 241 -10.33 -0.04 -7.22
CA GLY A 241 -11.42 0.87 -6.87
C GLY A 241 -10.95 2.19 -6.23
N ALA A 242 -9.76 2.69 -6.58
CA ALA A 242 -9.25 3.95 -6.05
C ALA A 242 -9.93 5.15 -6.73
N SER A 243 -10.53 6.00 -5.91
CA SER A 243 -11.07 7.30 -6.34
C SER A 243 -9.99 8.37 -6.12
N VAL A 244 -8.99 8.41 -6.98
CA VAL A 244 -7.89 9.39 -6.91
C VAL A 244 -8.33 10.67 -7.62
N TYR A 245 -9.07 11.54 -6.94
CA TYR A 245 -9.38 12.88 -7.46
C TYR A 245 -8.55 13.93 -6.74
N SER A 246 -7.64 14.57 -7.47
CA SER A 246 -6.92 15.76 -7.01
C SER A 246 -7.77 17.04 -7.14
N GLU A 247 -8.85 16.99 -7.93
CA GLU A 247 -9.83 18.07 -8.05
C GLU A 247 -11.25 17.48 -8.10
N GLY A 248 -12.12 17.92 -7.17
CA GLY A 248 -13.56 17.73 -7.34
C GLY A 248 -14.06 18.48 -8.58
N PRO A 249 -15.18 18.09 -9.20
CA PRO A 249 -15.69 18.76 -10.39
C PRO A 249 -15.85 20.26 -10.09
N LYS A 250 -15.09 21.11 -10.78
CA LYS A 250 -15.00 22.57 -10.56
C LYS A 250 -16.32 23.34 -10.75
N ASP A 251 -17.44 22.67 -11.02
CA ASP A 251 -18.75 23.30 -11.15
C ASP A 251 -19.91 22.39 -10.71
N MET A 252 -19.84 21.84 -9.48
CA MET A 252 -21.00 21.17 -8.84
C MET A 252 -22.14 22.14 -8.49
N THR A 253 -21.90 23.44 -8.52
CA THR A 253 -22.90 24.50 -8.26
C THR A 253 -23.94 24.66 -9.35
N ARG A 254 -23.69 24.10 -10.55
CA ARG A 254 -24.56 24.24 -11.73
C ARG A 254 -25.30 22.96 -12.14
N MET A 255 -25.11 21.87 -11.40
CA MET A 255 -25.70 20.57 -11.71
C MET A 255 -27.08 20.42 -11.04
N PRO A 256 -28.12 19.96 -11.76
CA PRO A 256 -29.41 19.63 -11.16
C PRO A 256 -29.25 18.57 -10.06
N LYS A 257 -29.83 18.79 -8.88
CA LYS A 257 -29.70 17.92 -7.70
C LYS A 257 -29.94 16.42 -7.99
N PHE A 258 -30.76 16.08 -8.99
CA PHE A 258 -31.04 14.68 -9.36
C PHE A 258 -29.80 13.91 -9.83
N VAL A 259 -28.79 14.59 -10.39
CA VAL A 259 -27.54 13.95 -10.84
C VAL A 259 -26.74 13.40 -9.66
N SER A 260 -26.75 14.10 -8.52
CA SER A 260 -26.14 13.62 -7.27
C SER A 260 -26.86 12.40 -6.69
N TYR A 261 -28.16 12.25 -6.96
CA TYR A 261 -28.98 11.13 -6.47
C TYR A 261 -29.04 9.93 -7.43
N ALA A 262 -28.62 10.08 -8.70
CA ALA A 262 -28.60 8.99 -9.66
C ALA A 262 -27.62 7.86 -9.27
N GLY A 263 -26.55 8.18 -8.51
CA GLY A 263 -25.66 7.18 -7.91
C GLY A 263 -26.28 6.45 -6.71
N VAL A 264 -27.20 7.10 -5.99
CA VAL A 264 -27.88 6.55 -4.81
C VAL A 264 -28.98 5.56 -5.23
N SER A 265 -29.64 5.77 -6.38
CA SER A 265 -30.71 4.87 -6.85
C SER A 265 -30.22 3.55 -7.43
N ARG A 266 -28.92 3.41 -7.73
CA ARG A 266 -28.28 2.16 -8.19
C ARG A 266 -27.45 1.45 -7.12
N SER A 267 -27.30 2.05 -5.95
CA SER A 267 -26.53 1.49 -4.85
C SER A 267 -27.47 0.85 -3.84
N LYS A 268 -27.92 -0.38 -4.13
CA LYS A 268 -28.34 -1.30 -3.06
C LYS A 268 -27.07 -1.61 -2.25
N PHE A 269 -26.76 -0.77 -1.27
CA PHE A 269 -25.76 -1.07 -0.24
C PHE A 269 -26.24 -2.28 0.56
N HIS A 270 -25.92 -3.47 0.07
CA HIS A 270 -25.81 -4.64 0.94
C HIS A 270 -24.45 -4.53 1.62
N VAL A 271 -24.43 -3.99 2.83
CA VAL A 271 -23.33 -4.23 3.77
C VAL A 271 -23.39 -5.71 4.13
N LYS A 272 -22.72 -6.53 3.32
CA LYS A 272 -22.26 -7.84 3.77
C LYS A 272 -20.84 -7.62 4.26
N PHE A 273 -20.62 -7.86 5.54
CA PHE A 273 -19.33 -8.39 5.99
C PHE A 273 -19.11 -9.66 5.17
N ILE A 274 -18.30 -9.55 4.13
CA ILE A 274 -17.70 -10.71 3.49
C ILE A 274 -16.36 -10.87 4.15
#